data_AF-A0A932T3W9-F1
#
_entry.id   AF-A0A932T3W9-F1
#
_cell.length_a   1.000
_cell.length_b   1.000
_cell.length_c   1.000
_cell.angle_alpha   90.00
_cell.angle_beta   90.00
_cell.angle_gamma   90.00
#
_symmetry.space_group_name_H-M   'P 1'
#
loop_
_entity.id
_entity.type
_entity.pdbx_description
1 polymer ?
#
loop_
_entity_poly.entity_id
_entity_poly.type
_entity_poly.pdbx_seq_one_letter_code
_entity_poly.pdbx_strand_id
1 'polypeptide(L)'
;VETRLATGFVYGDCQYSTDLDCNVEAHEGVFSCYRPVATETPIPDSQKQLGDDDWVELYRLARTNKKQAFCKYARYYQSTNGQVYWSDTHQLAGNFSAWRDAVDPRRGTEMITEAYVTQANFIPFMAAVRQDYVDHGVDMTYGTIRFIEQDDETFLAWAKERSVCIVCNLHVEHTESGKQKAASDFRRIIDRVIEFGGRFYLTYHRWATRSQVEACYPRFVDFIRLKRKYDPAERFQSNWYRHYRDMFADRL
;
A
#
# COMPACT_ATOMS: atom_id res chain seq x y z
N VAL A 1 -10.32 3.16 15.09
CA VAL A 1 -8.95 3.39 15.62
C VAL A 1 -8.99 3.97 17.01
N GLU A 2 -9.59 5.15 17.21
CA GLU A 2 -9.64 5.83 18.52
C GLU A 2 -10.08 4.93 19.68
N THR A 3 -11.13 4.12 19.49
CA THR A 3 -11.58 3.14 20.50
C THR A 3 -10.50 2.11 20.87
N ARG A 4 -9.67 1.68 19.91
CA ARG A 4 -8.57 0.73 20.14
C ARG A 4 -7.39 1.42 20.84
N LEU A 5 -7.03 2.63 20.41
CA LEU A 5 -6.00 3.43 21.10
C LEU A 5 -6.37 3.67 22.57
N ALA A 6 -7.62 4.05 22.84
CA ALA A 6 -8.15 4.27 24.20
C ALA A 6 -8.13 3.00 25.08
N THR A 7 -8.03 1.81 24.48
CA THR A 7 -7.97 0.52 25.20
C THR A 7 -6.55 -0.06 25.25
N GLY A 8 -5.54 0.75 24.95
CA GLY A 8 -4.12 0.43 25.13
C GLY A 8 -3.46 -0.27 23.93
N PHE A 9 -4.12 -0.34 22.78
CA PHE A 9 -3.49 -0.81 21.54
C PHE A 9 -2.59 0.28 20.95
N VAL A 10 -1.38 -0.10 20.53
CA VAL A 10 -0.33 0.83 20.08
C VAL A 10 0.12 0.58 18.64
N TYR A 11 -0.15 -0.61 18.10
CA TYR A 11 0.07 -0.91 16.68
C TYR A 11 -1.19 -1.51 16.06
N GLY A 12 -1.32 -1.39 14.76
CA GLY A 12 -2.36 -2.08 14.01
C GLY A 12 -2.33 -1.75 12.53
N ASP A 13 -2.93 -2.64 11.76
CA ASP A 13 -3.10 -2.55 10.32
C ASP A 13 -4.45 -3.15 9.94
N CYS A 14 -5.02 -2.67 8.84
CA CYS A 14 -6.30 -3.17 8.35
C CYS A 14 -6.15 -3.66 6.92
N GLN A 15 -6.14 -4.99 6.72
CA GLN A 15 -6.24 -5.53 5.38
C GLN A 15 -7.69 -5.52 4.92
N TYR A 16 -7.95 -4.90 3.77
CA TYR A 16 -9.28 -4.76 3.20
C TYR A 16 -9.51 -5.73 2.04
N SER A 17 -10.77 -6.08 1.79
CA SER A 17 -11.16 -7.03 0.75
C SER A 17 -10.92 -6.51 -0.67
N THR A 18 -10.25 -7.26 -1.53
CA THR A 18 -10.16 -6.89 -2.95
C THR A 18 -11.38 -7.32 -3.77
N ASP A 19 -12.39 -7.90 -3.12
CA ASP A 19 -13.67 -8.25 -3.75
C ASP A 19 -14.48 -6.99 -4.09
N LEU A 20 -14.66 -6.76 -5.39
CA LEU A 20 -15.40 -5.62 -5.92
C LEU A 20 -16.88 -5.92 -6.20
N ASP A 21 -17.30 -7.19 -6.07
CA ASP A 21 -18.67 -7.63 -6.35
C ASP A 21 -19.61 -7.53 -5.12
N CYS A 22 -19.06 -7.17 -3.95
CA CYS A 22 -19.82 -7.00 -2.72
C CYS A 22 -20.50 -5.61 -2.59
N ASN A 23 -21.35 -5.46 -1.57
CA ASN A 23 -22.10 -4.22 -1.33
C ASN A 23 -21.16 -3.02 -1.14
N VAL A 24 -21.38 -1.95 -1.92
CA VAL A 24 -20.58 -0.71 -1.97
C VAL A 24 -20.53 0.02 -0.63
N GLU A 25 -21.55 -0.13 0.23
CA GLU A 25 -21.66 0.62 1.49
C GLU A 25 -20.73 0.11 2.61
N ALA A 26 -20.18 -1.10 2.49
CA ALA A 26 -19.30 -1.68 3.48
C ALA A 26 -18.08 -2.32 2.81
N HIS A 27 -16.98 -1.59 2.81
CA HIS A 27 -15.70 -2.16 2.40
C HIS A 27 -15.15 -3.04 3.53
N GLU A 28 -15.40 -4.34 3.44
CA GLU A 28 -14.97 -5.30 4.46
C GLU A 28 -13.44 -5.31 4.63
N GLY A 29 -12.99 -5.57 5.86
CA GLY A 29 -11.59 -5.69 6.20
C GLY A 29 -11.37 -6.33 7.57
N VAL A 30 -10.15 -6.80 7.82
CA VAL A 30 -9.72 -7.33 9.11
C VAL A 30 -8.80 -6.30 9.75
N PHE A 31 -9.23 -5.72 10.87
CA PHE A 31 -8.43 -4.76 11.61
C PHE A 31 -7.66 -5.46 12.75
N SER A 32 -6.39 -5.78 12.48
CA SER A 32 -5.46 -6.36 13.44
C SER A 32 -4.92 -5.26 14.35
N CYS A 33 -4.97 -5.48 15.66
CA CYS A 33 -4.50 -4.51 16.66
C CYS A 33 -3.61 -5.22 17.67
N TYR A 34 -2.50 -4.58 18.05
CA TYR A 34 -1.53 -5.12 18.99
C TYR A 34 -1.36 -4.18 20.17
N ARG A 35 -1.29 -4.77 21.37
CA ARG A 35 -1.01 -4.07 22.61
C ARG A 35 0.08 -4.83 23.38
N PRO A 36 0.95 -4.13 24.14
CA PRO A 36 1.88 -4.79 25.03
C PRO A 36 1.11 -5.63 26.06
N VAL A 37 1.72 -6.75 26.43
CA VAL A 37 1.31 -7.56 27.60
C VAL A 37 2.42 -7.48 28.65
N ALA A 38 2.14 -7.95 29.87
CA ALA A 38 3.14 -7.97 30.92
C ALA A 38 4.31 -8.91 30.53
N THR A 39 5.54 -8.56 30.92
CA THR A 39 6.77 -9.25 30.49
C THR A 39 6.79 -10.73 30.88
N GLU A 40 6.12 -11.09 31.97
CA GLU A 40 5.96 -12.45 32.49
C GLU A 40 4.89 -13.27 31.75
N THR A 41 4.18 -12.68 30.79
CA THR A 41 3.15 -13.39 30.02
C THR A 41 3.83 -14.52 29.22
N PRO A 42 3.45 -15.79 29.42
CA PRO A 42 4.07 -16.89 28.71
C PRO A 42 3.74 -16.83 27.21
N ILE A 43 4.75 -17.08 26.39
CA ILE A 43 4.55 -17.28 24.95
C ILE A 43 4.09 -18.72 24.72
N PRO A 44 2.96 -18.96 24.05
CA PRO A 44 2.50 -20.31 23.75
C PRO A 44 3.52 -21.10 22.92
N ASP A 45 3.73 -22.38 23.24
CA ASP A 45 4.63 -23.28 22.51
C ASP A 45 4.22 -23.44 21.03
N SER A 46 2.93 -23.29 20.75
CA SER A 46 2.37 -23.33 19.40
C SER A 46 1.61 -22.04 19.09
N GLN A 47 1.94 -21.41 17.97
CA GLN A 47 1.23 -20.26 17.42
C GLN A 47 0.67 -20.65 16.06
N LYS A 48 -0.53 -20.14 15.73
CA LYS A 48 -1.03 -20.29 14.37
C LYS A 48 -0.19 -19.43 13.44
N GLN A 49 0.25 -20.06 12.36
CA GLN A 49 0.95 -19.46 11.23
C GLN A 49 0.36 -20.08 9.96
N LEU A 50 0.23 -19.26 8.90
CA LEU A 50 -0.12 -19.78 7.58
C LEU A 50 1.09 -20.56 7.06
N GLY A 51 0.85 -21.81 6.65
CA GLY A 51 1.87 -22.62 5.99
C GLY A 51 2.06 -22.21 4.54
N ASP A 52 3.06 -22.80 3.88
CA ASP A 52 3.37 -22.47 2.49
C ASP A 52 2.19 -22.73 1.54
N ASP A 53 1.51 -23.87 1.69
CA ASP A 53 0.34 -24.23 0.89
C ASP A 53 -0.83 -23.25 1.07
N ASP A 54 -1.04 -22.75 2.29
CA ASP A 54 -2.08 -21.76 2.55
C ASP A 54 -1.80 -20.45 1.83
N TRP A 55 -0.54 -20.03 1.82
CA TRP A 55 -0.13 -18.83 1.10
C TRP A 55 -0.23 -19.01 -0.41
N VAL A 56 0.23 -20.15 -0.95
CA VAL A 56 0.08 -20.47 -2.39
C VAL A 56 -1.38 -20.37 -2.80
N GLU A 57 -2.29 -20.94 -2.00
CA GLU A 57 -3.72 -20.87 -2.26
C GLU A 57 -4.24 -19.42 -2.20
N LEU A 58 -3.86 -18.64 -1.18
CA LEU A 58 -4.27 -17.23 -1.07
C LEU A 58 -3.80 -16.39 -2.26
N TYR A 59 -2.56 -16.57 -2.72
CA TYR A 59 -2.03 -15.87 -3.91
C TYR A 59 -2.80 -16.24 -5.18
N ARG A 60 -3.13 -17.53 -5.36
CA ARG A 60 -3.96 -17.98 -6.49
C ARG A 60 -5.35 -17.36 -6.41
N LEU A 61 -6.01 -17.45 -5.24
CA LEU A 61 -7.36 -16.93 -5.03
C LEU A 61 -7.44 -15.41 -5.19
N ALA A 62 -6.42 -14.67 -4.79
CA ALA A 62 -6.36 -13.21 -4.97
C ALA A 62 -6.52 -12.77 -6.44
N ARG A 63 -6.24 -13.67 -7.39
CA ARG A 63 -6.43 -13.44 -8.83
C ARG A 63 -7.67 -14.13 -9.40
N THR A 64 -8.03 -15.32 -8.91
CA THR A 64 -9.10 -16.13 -9.52
C THR A 64 -10.45 -16.02 -8.81
N ASN A 65 -10.47 -15.71 -7.52
CA ASN A 65 -11.68 -15.63 -6.70
C ASN A 65 -11.43 -14.76 -5.45
N LYS A 66 -11.52 -13.44 -5.61
CA LYS A 66 -11.20 -12.43 -4.58
C LYS A 66 -12.10 -12.57 -3.34
N LYS A 67 -13.37 -12.93 -3.54
CA LYS A 67 -14.30 -13.25 -2.45
C LYS A 67 -13.79 -14.39 -1.57
N GLN A 68 -13.42 -15.52 -2.19
CA GLN A 68 -12.90 -16.67 -1.46
C GLN A 68 -11.54 -16.37 -0.81
N ALA A 69 -10.67 -15.59 -1.48
CA ALA A 69 -9.41 -15.12 -0.91
C ALA A 69 -9.64 -14.38 0.40
N PHE A 70 -10.53 -13.37 0.39
CA PHE A 70 -10.86 -12.60 1.57
C PHE A 70 -11.53 -13.45 2.66
N CYS A 71 -12.48 -14.33 2.31
CA CYS A 71 -13.11 -15.22 3.31
C CYS A 71 -12.09 -16.14 4.00
N LYS A 72 -11.13 -16.72 3.24
CA LYS A 72 -10.08 -17.57 3.82
C LYS A 72 -9.14 -16.76 4.71
N TYR A 73 -8.67 -15.61 4.21
CA TYR A 73 -7.84 -14.68 4.99
C TYR A 73 -8.53 -14.26 6.28
N ALA A 74 -9.76 -13.73 6.19
CA ALA A 74 -10.49 -13.21 7.34
C ALA A 74 -10.75 -14.28 8.40
N ARG A 75 -11.19 -15.47 7.99
CA ARG A 75 -11.37 -16.60 8.92
C ARG A 75 -10.08 -16.95 9.64
N TYR A 76 -8.95 -17.00 8.93
CA TYR A 76 -7.67 -17.32 9.53
C TYR A 76 -7.26 -16.26 10.57
N TYR A 77 -7.21 -14.97 10.19
CA TYR A 77 -6.74 -13.90 11.09
C TYR A 77 -7.70 -13.61 12.24
N GLN A 78 -9.00 -13.82 12.08
CA GLN A 78 -9.92 -13.79 13.23
C GLN A 78 -9.60 -14.91 14.23
N SER A 79 -9.14 -16.06 13.74
CA SER A 79 -8.78 -17.20 14.58
C SER A 79 -7.44 -17.04 15.32
N THR A 80 -6.63 -16.03 14.98
CA THR A 80 -5.37 -15.71 15.67
C THR A 80 -5.56 -14.70 16.81
N ASN A 81 -6.76 -14.16 16.99
CA ASN A 81 -7.06 -13.22 18.08
C ASN A 81 -6.70 -13.81 19.45
N GLY A 82 -5.92 -13.06 20.23
CA GLY A 82 -5.43 -13.47 21.54
C GLY A 82 -4.06 -14.15 21.53
N GLN A 83 -3.44 -14.38 20.37
CA GLN A 83 -2.04 -14.80 20.32
C GLN A 83 -1.11 -13.73 20.91
N VAL A 84 -0.12 -14.19 21.67
CA VAL A 84 0.97 -13.38 22.22
C VAL A 84 2.22 -13.67 21.41
N TYR A 85 2.92 -12.62 20.99
CA TYR A 85 4.12 -12.70 20.16
C TYR A 85 5.28 -11.98 20.84
N TRP A 86 6.51 -12.40 20.56
CA TRP A 86 7.68 -11.59 20.88
C TRP A 86 7.74 -10.39 19.93
N SER A 87 7.87 -9.17 20.48
CA SER A 87 7.81 -7.94 19.68
C SER A 87 8.93 -7.85 18.64
N ASP A 88 10.11 -8.39 18.94
CA ASP A 88 11.28 -8.37 18.05
C ASP A 88 11.09 -9.31 16.86
N THR A 89 10.67 -10.55 17.10
CA THR A 89 10.47 -11.55 16.04
C THR A 89 9.20 -11.32 15.24
N HIS A 90 8.17 -10.71 15.83
CA HIS A 90 6.92 -10.39 15.11
C HIS A 90 7.11 -9.32 14.02
N GLN A 91 8.15 -8.49 14.14
CA GLN A 91 8.50 -7.48 13.14
C GLN A 91 9.35 -8.03 11.99
N LEU A 92 9.84 -9.27 12.10
CA LEU A 92 10.62 -9.90 11.05
C LEU A 92 9.71 -10.32 9.90
N ALA A 93 10.07 -9.91 8.68
CA ALA A 93 9.46 -10.46 7.48
C ALA A 93 9.99 -11.88 7.26
N GLY A 94 9.09 -12.86 7.17
CA GLY A 94 9.45 -14.21 6.72
C GLY A 94 9.90 -14.18 5.26
N ASN A 95 10.96 -14.93 4.93
CA ASN A 95 11.32 -15.16 3.53
C ASN A 95 10.34 -16.19 2.94
N PHE A 96 9.23 -15.70 2.39
CA PHE A 96 8.25 -16.55 1.74
C PHE A 96 8.60 -16.69 0.25
N SER A 97 8.99 -17.90 -0.17
CA SER A 97 9.31 -18.18 -1.57
C SER A 97 8.20 -18.89 -2.34
N ALA A 98 7.21 -19.47 -1.64
CA ALA A 98 6.20 -20.31 -2.29
C ALA A 98 5.20 -19.53 -3.16
N TRP A 99 5.17 -18.19 -3.09
CA TRP A 99 4.43 -17.37 -4.07
C TRP A 99 4.85 -17.68 -5.52
N ARG A 100 6.09 -18.14 -5.73
CA ARG A 100 6.60 -18.55 -7.05
C ARG A 100 5.83 -19.73 -7.64
N ASP A 101 5.22 -20.56 -6.81
CA ASP A 101 4.40 -21.70 -7.25
C ASP A 101 2.98 -21.26 -7.63
N ALA A 102 2.53 -20.11 -7.12
CA ALA A 102 1.22 -19.55 -7.41
C ALA A 102 1.18 -18.62 -8.64
N VAL A 103 2.31 -18.01 -9.00
CA VAL A 103 2.37 -16.97 -10.04
C VAL A 103 3.56 -17.20 -10.97
N ASP A 104 3.34 -17.15 -12.29
CA ASP A 104 4.44 -17.11 -13.28
C ASP A 104 4.98 -15.68 -13.42
N PRO A 105 6.15 -15.35 -12.83
CA PRO A 105 6.69 -14.00 -12.84
C PRO A 105 7.12 -13.54 -14.23
N ARG A 106 7.19 -14.44 -15.23
CA ARG A 106 7.49 -14.08 -16.62
C ARG A 106 6.28 -13.49 -17.34
N ARG A 107 5.06 -13.75 -16.82
CA ARG A 107 3.80 -13.26 -17.40
C ARG A 107 3.34 -11.97 -16.76
N GLY A 108 3.59 -11.81 -15.47
CA GLY A 108 3.24 -10.59 -14.75
C GLY A 108 3.72 -10.61 -13.30
N THR A 109 3.74 -9.43 -12.70
CA THR A 109 4.17 -9.23 -11.31
C THR A 109 3.27 -8.21 -10.64
N GLU A 110 3.21 -8.26 -9.31
CA GLU A 110 2.51 -7.23 -8.54
C GLU A 110 3.32 -5.94 -8.47
N MET A 111 2.64 -4.80 -8.60
CA MET A 111 3.20 -3.48 -8.39
C MET A 111 2.41 -2.77 -7.31
N ILE A 112 3.12 -2.20 -6.35
CA ILE A 112 2.55 -1.48 -5.21
C ILE A 112 2.44 0.02 -5.53
N THR A 113 1.42 0.66 -4.98
CA THR A 113 1.36 2.10 -4.77
C THR A 113 0.75 2.38 -3.41
N GLU A 114 0.90 3.62 -2.93
CA GLU A 114 0.30 4.06 -1.68
C GLU A 114 -0.33 5.43 -1.86
N ALA A 115 -1.58 5.54 -1.42
CA ALA A 115 -2.36 6.76 -1.42
C ALA A 115 -2.52 7.26 0.03
N TYR A 116 -2.39 8.56 0.22
CA TYR A 116 -2.47 9.23 1.52
C TYR A 116 -3.57 10.27 1.44
N VAL A 117 -4.61 10.09 2.25
CA VAL A 117 -5.73 11.04 2.37
C VAL A 117 -6.04 11.31 3.83
N THR A 118 -6.73 12.40 4.12
CA THR A 118 -7.17 12.71 5.48
C THR A 118 -8.22 11.68 5.94
N GLN A 119 -8.39 11.55 7.26
CA GLN A 119 -9.42 10.67 7.82
C GLN A 119 -10.83 11.02 7.31
N ALA A 120 -11.14 12.30 7.12
CA ALA A 120 -12.43 12.76 6.60
C ALA A 120 -12.67 12.30 5.14
N ASN A 121 -11.60 12.24 4.34
CA ASN A 121 -11.68 11.87 2.93
C ASN A 121 -11.51 10.37 2.68
N PHE A 122 -11.17 9.57 3.70
CA PHE A 122 -10.88 8.15 3.54
C PHE A 122 -12.02 7.35 2.91
N ILE A 123 -13.23 7.41 3.48
CA ILE A 123 -14.37 6.62 2.97
C ILE A 123 -14.80 7.07 1.57
N PRO A 124 -14.98 8.38 1.29
CA PRO A 124 -15.25 8.86 -0.06
C PRO A 124 -14.18 8.46 -1.08
N PHE A 125 -12.90 8.54 -0.71
CA PHE A 125 -11.77 8.14 -1.57
C PHE A 125 -11.84 6.65 -1.93
N MET A 126 -12.05 5.78 -0.94
CA MET A 126 -12.17 4.33 -1.17
C MET A 126 -13.35 4.00 -2.11
N ALA A 127 -14.48 4.68 -1.95
CA ALA A 127 -15.63 4.49 -2.82
C ALA A 127 -15.34 4.93 -4.27
N ALA A 128 -14.69 6.08 -4.45
CA ALA A 128 -14.32 6.58 -5.77
C ALA A 128 -13.30 5.67 -6.48
N VAL A 129 -12.25 5.23 -5.78
CA VAL A 129 -11.25 4.29 -6.33
C VAL A 129 -11.88 2.95 -6.65
N ARG A 130 -12.80 2.44 -5.82
CA ARG A 130 -13.56 1.22 -6.11
C ARG A 130 -14.34 1.34 -7.41
N GLN A 131 -15.02 2.47 -7.63
CA GLN A 131 -15.78 2.70 -8.86
C GLN A 131 -14.86 2.70 -10.08
N ASP A 132 -13.71 3.39 -10.02
CA ASP A 132 -12.70 3.36 -11.08
C ASP A 132 -12.20 1.93 -11.35
N TYR A 133 -12.03 1.11 -10.30
CA TYR A 133 -11.57 -0.26 -10.44
C TYR A 133 -12.59 -1.15 -11.17
N VAL A 134 -13.87 -0.97 -10.88
CA VAL A 134 -14.97 -1.66 -11.56
C VAL A 134 -15.05 -1.20 -13.02
N ASP A 135 -15.10 0.12 -13.26
CA ASP A 135 -15.31 0.69 -14.59
C ASP A 135 -14.16 0.41 -15.56
N HIS A 136 -12.94 0.21 -15.04
CA HIS A 136 -11.74 -0.02 -15.84
C HIS A 136 -11.15 -1.42 -15.71
N GLY A 137 -11.83 -2.34 -15.02
CA GLY A 137 -11.35 -3.71 -14.80
C GLY A 137 -9.93 -3.72 -14.22
N VAL A 138 -9.71 -2.97 -13.15
CA VAL A 138 -8.39 -2.88 -12.50
C VAL A 138 -8.13 -4.17 -11.71
N ASP A 139 -7.00 -4.82 -11.98
CA ASP A 139 -6.66 -6.08 -11.33
C ASP A 139 -5.92 -5.86 -10.00
N MET A 140 -6.67 -5.44 -8.98
CA MET A 140 -6.14 -5.28 -7.63
C MET A 140 -6.02 -6.63 -6.91
N THR A 141 -4.84 -6.95 -6.37
CA THR A 141 -4.55 -8.26 -5.75
C THR A 141 -4.39 -8.20 -4.23
N TYR A 142 -3.98 -7.06 -3.68
CA TYR A 142 -3.74 -6.90 -2.25
C TYR A 142 -3.85 -5.43 -1.84
N GLY A 143 -4.36 -5.16 -0.64
CA GLY A 143 -4.26 -3.82 -0.06
C GLY A 143 -4.37 -3.82 1.46
N THR A 144 -3.75 -2.82 2.09
CA THR A 144 -3.82 -2.61 3.53
C THR A 144 -3.94 -1.13 3.85
N ILE A 145 -4.54 -0.82 4.99
CA ILE A 145 -4.74 0.51 5.51
C ILE A 145 -3.91 0.68 6.78
N ARG A 146 -3.18 1.79 6.83
CA ARG A 146 -2.37 2.21 7.98
C ARG A 146 -2.73 3.64 8.38
N PHE A 147 -2.56 3.96 9.65
CA PHE A 147 -2.74 5.30 10.18
C PHE A 147 -1.37 5.90 10.41
N ILE A 148 -1.13 7.07 9.82
CA ILE A 148 0.18 7.70 9.73
C ILE A 148 0.09 9.06 10.40
N GLU A 149 0.97 9.30 11.37
CA GLU A 149 1.13 10.61 11.99
C GLU A 149 1.76 11.60 10.99
N GLN A 150 1.64 12.90 11.27
CA GLN A 150 2.23 13.92 10.43
C GLN A 150 3.75 13.74 10.32
N ASP A 151 4.28 13.83 9.11
CA ASP A 151 5.71 13.92 8.83
C ASP A 151 6.15 15.39 8.85
N ASP A 152 6.90 15.76 9.89
CA ASP A 152 7.49 17.08 10.11
C ASP A 152 9.00 17.13 9.80
N GLU A 153 9.58 16.01 9.34
CA GLU A 153 11.01 15.86 9.11
C GLU A 153 11.37 16.00 7.62
N THR A 154 10.64 15.33 6.74
CA THR A 154 11.08 15.20 5.34
C THR A 154 10.71 16.41 4.48
N PHE A 155 11.61 16.77 3.54
CA PHE A 155 11.36 17.90 2.64
C PHE A 155 10.20 17.66 1.67
N LEU A 156 9.96 16.40 1.29
CA LEU A 156 8.87 15.96 0.42
C LEU A 156 7.88 15.08 1.20
N ALA A 157 7.41 15.59 2.35
CA ALA A 157 6.45 14.89 3.20
C ALA A 157 5.21 14.43 2.42
N TRP A 158 4.96 13.12 2.44
CA TRP A 158 3.72 12.53 1.92
C TRP A 158 2.55 12.71 2.88
N ALA A 159 2.79 12.67 4.19
CA ALA A 159 1.78 12.88 5.24
C ALA A 159 1.98 14.27 5.88
N LYS A 160 1.40 15.32 5.28
CA LYS A 160 1.49 16.69 5.83
C LYS A 160 0.62 16.93 7.06
N GLU A 161 -0.25 15.99 7.37
CA GLU A 161 -1.15 15.95 8.50
C GLU A 161 -1.43 14.47 8.83
N ARG A 162 -2.13 14.20 9.94
CA ARG A 162 -2.55 12.83 10.28
C ARG A 162 -3.37 12.25 9.13
N SER A 163 -2.84 11.19 8.53
CA SER A 163 -3.29 10.64 7.26
C SER A 163 -3.63 9.17 7.36
N VAL A 164 -4.56 8.72 6.53
CA VAL A 164 -4.80 7.32 6.24
C VAL A 164 -3.97 6.96 5.02
N CYS A 165 -3.07 5.98 5.17
CA CYS A 165 -2.30 5.37 4.09
C CYS A 165 -3.06 4.15 3.58
N ILE A 166 -3.38 4.13 2.30
CA ILE A 166 -4.03 3.04 1.59
C ILE A 166 -3.01 2.46 0.62
N VAL A 167 -2.58 1.23 0.90
CA VAL A 167 -1.68 0.46 0.05
C VAL A 167 -2.50 -0.28 -1.00
N CYS A 168 -2.14 -0.15 -2.26
CA CYS A 168 -2.77 -0.84 -3.38
C CYS A 168 -1.73 -1.62 -4.18
N ASN A 169 -1.89 -2.93 -4.28
CA ASN A 169 -1.13 -3.75 -5.23
C ASN A 169 -2.00 -4.09 -6.43
N LEU A 170 -1.48 -3.80 -7.62
CA LEU A 170 -2.09 -4.18 -8.89
C LEU A 170 -1.24 -5.25 -9.57
N HIS A 171 -1.89 -6.20 -10.22
CA HIS A 171 -1.22 -7.12 -11.12
C HIS A 171 -0.82 -6.39 -12.41
N VAL A 172 0.46 -6.50 -12.78
CA VAL A 172 1.00 -5.90 -14.00
C VAL A 172 1.47 -7.02 -14.92
N GLU A 173 0.73 -7.22 -16.02
CA GLU A 173 1.18 -8.08 -17.11
C GLU A 173 2.42 -7.50 -17.79
N HIS A 174 3.37 -8.36 -18.16
CA HIS A 174 4.65 -7.95 -18.77
C HIS A 174 4.57 -7.73 -20.28
N THR A 175 3.35 -7.69 -20.83
CA THR A 175 3.07 -7.25 -22.20
C THR A 175 3.12 -5.72 -22.31
N GLU A 176 3.30 -5.18 -23.51
CA GLU A 176 3.27 -3.72 -23.69
C GLU A 176 1.90 -3.12 -23.39
N SER A 177 0.82 -3.80 -23.80
CA SER A 177 -0.55 -3.40 -23.44
C SER A 177 -0.80 -3.48 -21.93
N GLY A 178 -0.27 -4.52 -21.27
CA GLY A 178 -0.34 -4.68 -19.81
C GLY A 178 0.32 -3.54 -19.05
N LYS A 179 1.54 -3.15 -19.46
CA LYS A 179 2.26 -2.00 -18.88
C LYS A 179 1.53 -0.68 -19.13
N GLN A 180 0.93 -0.49 -20.31
CA GLN A 180 0.15 0.70 -20.63
C GLN A 180 -1.15 0.79 -19.81
N LYS A 181 -1.83 -0.35 -19.61
CA LYS A 181 -2.99 -0.46 -18.73
C LYS A 181 -2.59 -0.12 -17.29
N ALA A 182 -1.55 -0.76 -16.75
CA ALA A 182 -1.05 -0.46 -15.41
C ALA A 182 -0.70 1.02 -15.23
N ALA A 183 0.03 1.62 -16.19
CA ALA A 183 0.32 3.04 -16.15
C ALA A 183 -0.95 3.91 -16.09
N SER A 184 -2.00 3.52 -16.81
CA SER A 184 -3.29 4.22 -16.79
C SER A 184 -4.02 4.02 -15.46
N ASP A 185 -4.08 2.79 -14.95
CA ASP A 185 -4.74 2.46 -13.68
C ASP A 185 -4.08 3.17 -12.49
N PHE A 186 -2.74 3.16 -12.41
CA PHE A 186 -2.02 3.89 -11.35
C PHE A 186 -2.22 5.41 -11.45
N ARG A 187 -2.30 5.96 -12.67
CA ARG A 187 -2.61 7.39 -12.84
C ARG A 187 -4.01 7.73 -12.36
N ARG A 188 -5.01 6.87 -12.59
CA ARG A 188 -6.37 7.07 -12.07
C ARG A 188 -6.40 7.14 -10.54
N ILE A 189 -5.68 6.24 -9.88
CA ILE A 189 -5.53 6.29 -8.41
C ILE A 189 -4.96 7.64 -7.99
N ILE A 190 -3.91 8.12 -8.66
CA ILE A 190 -3.29 9.41 -8.34
C ILE A 190 -4.25 10.58 -8.64
N ASP A 191 -5.06 10.50 -9.69
CA ASP A 191 -6.09 11.51 -9.99
C ASP A 191 -7.14 11.58 -8.86
N ARG A 192 -7.57 10.43 -8.32
CA ARG A 192 -8.44 10.40 -7.12
C ARG A 192 -7.71 10.96 -5.90
N VAL A 193 -6.44 10.63 -5.71
CA VAL A 193 -5.63 11.20 -4.61
C VAL A 193 -5.63 12.73 -4.68
N ILE A 194 -5.43 13.30 -5.86
CA ILE A 194 -5.45 14.76 -6.06
C ILE A 194 -6.84 15.34 -5.80
N GLU A 195 -7.91 14.70 -6.30
CA GLU A 195 -9.29 15.12 -6.06
C GLU A 195 -9.60 15.24 -4.56
N PHE A 196 -9.11 14.29 -3.76
CA PHE A 196 -9.31 14.26 -2.31
C PHE A 196 -8.22 14.99 -1.52
N GLY A 197 -7.41 15.83 -2.18
CA GLY A 197 -6.38 16.66 -1.54
C GLY A 197 -5.21 15.89 -0.93
N GLY A 198 -5.04 14.63 -1.33
CA GLY A 198 -4.06 13.70 -0.81
C GLY A 198 -2.69 13.77 -1.48
N ARG A 199 -1.85 12.77 -1.17
CA ARG A 199 -0.53 12.52 -1.79
C ARG A 199 -0.32 11.04 -2.06
N PHE A 200 0.61 10.71 -2.93
CA PHE A 200 0.97 9.33 -3.24
C PHE A 200 2.45 9.08 -2.95
N TYR A 201 2.82 7.86 -2.59
CA TYR A 201 4.23 7.55 -2.35
C TYR A 201 5.07 7.53 -3.64
N LEU A 202 6.16 8.30 -3.66
CA LEU A 202 6.87 8.66 -4.88
C LEU A 202 7.70 7.56 -5.53
N THR A 203 8.03 6.45 -4.84
CA THR A 203 9.19 5.63 -5.24
C THR A 203 8.85 4.28 -5.89
N TYR A 204 7.58 3.84 -5.89
CA TYR A 204 7.26 2.48 -6.35
C TYR A 204 7.22 2.32 -7.87
N HIS A 205 6.72 3.32 -8.60
CA HIS A 205 6.65 3.29 -10.06
C HIS A 205 6.87 4.69 -10.65
N ARG A 206 7.22 4.74 -11.94
CA ARG A 206 7.55 5.99 -12.68
C ARG A 206 6.39 6.56 -13.51
N TRP A 207 5.19 6.03 -13.34
CA TRP A 207 4.06 6.37 -14.22
C TRP A 207 3.36 7.68 -13.90
N ALA A 208 3.55 8.25 -12.71
CA ALA A 208 2.96 9.55 -12.37
C ALA A 208 3.33 10.60 -13.42
N THR A 209 2.36 11.37 -13.88
CA THR A 209 2.63 12.46 -14.82
C THR A 209 3.27 13.64 -14.09
N ARG A 210 3.89 14.54 -14.85
CA ARG A 210 4.44 15.79 -14.29
C ARG A 210 3.38 16.58 -13.51
N SER A 211 2.19 16.75 -14.08
CA SER A 211 1.10 17.49 -13.42
C SER A 211 0.65 16.83 -12.12
N GLN A 212 0.61 15.49 -12.08
CA GLN A 212 0.28 14.75 -10.87
C GLN A 212 1.33 14.92 -9.77
N VAL A 213 2.62 14.93 -10.15
CA VAL A 213 3.73 15.18 -9.23
C VAL A 213 3.68 16.61 -8.70
N GLU A 214 3.48 17.60 -9.57
CA GLU A 214 3.37 19.01 -9.17
C GLU A 214 2.16 19.26 -8.25
N ALA A 215 1.02 18.62 -8.50
CA ALA A 215 -0.18 18.72 -7.67
C ALA A 215 0.06 18.16 -6.25
N CYS A 216 0.62 16.95 -6.14
CA CYS A 216 0.89 16.31 -4.84
C CYS A 216 2.08 16.96 -4.12
N TYR A 217 3.10 17.39 -4.88
CA TYR A 217 4.38 17.89 -4.38
C TYR A 217 4.79 19.22 -5.05
N PRO A 218 4.19 20.37 -4.66
CA PRO A 218 4.50 21.66 -5.28
C PRO A 218 5.97 22.11 -5.16
N ARG A 219 6.70 21.62 -4.16
CA ARG A 219 8.13 21.93 -3.95
C ARG A 219 9.09 20.95 -4.63
N PHE A 220 8.61 20.11 -5.53
CA PHE A 220 9.42 19.04 -6.11
C PHE A 220 10.62 19.57 -6.93
N VAL A 221 10.43 20.65 -7.67
CA VAL A 221 11.53 21.32 -8.40
C VAL A 221 12.59 21.88 -7.44
N ASP A 222 12.17 22.46 -6.31
CA ASP A 222 13.09 22.99 -5.30
C ASP A 222 13.91 21.87 -4.65
N PHE A 223 13.31 20.69 -4.44
CA PHE A 223 14.04 19.51 -3.99
C PHE A 223 15.17 19.15 -4.96
N ILE A 224 14.92 19.14 -6.27
CA ILE A 224 15.95 18.83 -7.28
C ILE A 224 17.05 19.90 -7.29
N ARG A 225 16.69 21.19 -7.18
CA ARG A 225 17.67 22.29 -7.07
C ARG A 225 18.55 22.15 -5.83
N LEU A 226 17.96 21.84 -4.66
CA LEU A 226 18.70 21.58 -3.43
C LEU A 226 19.61 20.36 -3.56
N LYS A 227 19.16 19.30 -4.22
CA LYS A 227 19.99 18.14 -4.51
C LYS A 227 21.22 18.51 -5.34
N ARG A 228 21.06 19.32 -6.39
CA ARG A 228 22.20 19.82 -7.20
C ARG A 228 23.10 20.79 -6.44
N LYS A 229 22.55 21.58 -5.50
CA LYS A 229 23.34 22.47 -4.63
C LYS A 229 24.24 21.67 -3.68
N TYR A 230 23.70 20.65 -3.02
CA TYR A 230 24.43 19.88 -2.00
C TYR A 230 25.22 18.69 -2.56
N ASP A 231 24.90 18.23 -3.77
CA ASP A 231 25.67 17.22 -4.51
C ASP A 231 25.88 17.68 -5.97
N PRO A 232 26.77 18.67 -6.22
CA PRO A 232 26.95 19.28 -7.54
C PRO A 232 27.46 18.33 -8.62
N ALA A 233 28.18 17.28 -8.22
CA ALA A 233 28.66 16.23 -9.11
C ALA A 233 27.66 15.08 -9.27
N GLU A 234 26.47 15.19 -8.68
CA GLU A 234 25.39 14.18 -8.69
C GLU A 234 25.89 12.76 -8.36
N ARG A 235 26.79 12.64 -7.37
CA ARG A 235 27.39 11.37 -6.94
C ARG A 235 26.35 10.43 -6.36
N PHE A 236 25.41 10.96 -5.58
CA PHE A 236 24.33 10.20 -4.97
C PHE A 236 23.09 10.26 -5.85
N GLN A 237 22.90 9.27 -6.72
CA GLN A 237 21.78 9.25 -7.66
C GLN A 237 21.18 7.85 -7.81
N SER A 238 19.91 7.82 -8.19
CA SER A 238 19.13 6.61 -8.44
C SER A 238 18.37 6.72 -9.77
N ASN A 239 17.79 5.61 -10.23
CA ASN A 239 16.88 5.63 -11.39
C ASN A 239 15.69 6.59 -11.16
N TRP A 240 15.20 6.65 -9.92
CA TRP A 240 14.14 7.57 -9.50
C TRP A 240 14.57 9.02 -9.68
N TYR A 241 15.73 9.40 -9.15
CA TYR A 241 16.22 10.78 -9.26
C TYR A 241 16.44 11.21 -10.71
N ARG A 242 17.09 10.37 -11.52
CA ARG A 242 17.32 10.67 -12.95
C ARG A 242 16.02 10.87 -13.70
N HIS A 243 15.05 9.96 -13.51
CA HIS A 243 13.73 10.07 -14.15
C HIS A 243 13.06 11.43 -13.87
N TYR A 244 13.08 11.85 -12.61
CA TYR A 244 12.45 13.08 -12.17
C TYR A 244 13.24 14.33 -12.53
N ARG A 245 14.57 14.30 -12.46
CA ARG A 245 15.43 15.37 -12.96
C ARG A 245 15.14 15.62 -14.45
N ASP A 246 15.07 14.55 -15.24
CA ASP A 246 14.82 14.65 -16.68
C ASP A 246 13.38 15.13 -16.97
N MET A 247 12.38 14.67 -16.20
CA MET A 247 10.98 15.14 -16.29
C MET A 247 10.82 16.65 -16.07
N PHE A 248 11.66 17.24 -15.22
CA PHE A 248 11.60 18.64 -14.82
C PHE A 248 12.74 19.50 -15.40
N ALA A 249 13.51 18.98 -16.36
CA ALA A 249 14.74 19.60 -16.86
C ALA A 249 14.55 21.05 -17.37
N ASP A 250 13.37 21.41 -17.89
CA ASP A 250 13.02 22.76 -18.33
C ASP A 250 12.88 23.79 -17.19
N ARG A 251 12.87 23.35 -15.93
CA ARG A 251 12.68 24.20 -14.72
C ARG A 251 13.91 24.24 -13.81
N LEU A 252 14.98 23.53 -14.16
CA LEU A 252 16.17 23.32 -13.32
C LEU A 252 17.34 24.25 -13.63
#